data_AF-A0A9D7N5N8-F1
#
_entry.id   AF-A0A9D7N5N8-F1
#
_cell.length_a   1.000
_cell.length_b   1.000
_cell.length_c   1.000
_cell.angle_alpha   90.00
_cell.angle_beta   90.00
_cell.angle_gamma   90.00
#
_symmetry.space_group_name_H-M   'P 1'
#
loop_
_entity.id
_entity.type
_entity.pdbx_description
1 polymer ?
#
loop_
_entity_poly.entity_id
_entity_poly.type
_entity_poly.pdbx_seq_one_letter_code
_entity_poly.pdbx_strand_id
1 'polypeptide(L)'
;MHRVTERDLADFRREYLHPRALLAEVERRVHLLLKIPLGVGKSYAADKLLLDPATYERFQLVIYLAPSWDVINERAIVSGKVQSPVRHMILRPRPEHRCGPVRDLWKELEAAGCISLAKQELCGPCPRQRDEGDPCTWPKRFNDFEGTRLVFATEQQLRLNRRLLPTLLYLSGKGRALVILDEGVFLDGSFEVEVTRQDLEQLRDALATAILERPQHIVIAHEWEEHVKQLLAVDDDDLRQERFAFSPRLPYVAAAVQRRGVGLFGDRFRFRGYELLGLPFSKAEERWIDAKTGALHFISRPYLRHHILLLSAHLDADYVGHRLGTTRIHSPFAKLRVEHTQTKAWNLRSWMGSDRRFSKDPRHLLDVFAVIVLRNIREGRSTVLVSRKKSKAVVASHLEKRLAG
;
A
#
# COMPACT_ATOMS: atom_id res chain seq x y z
N MET A 1 1.04 -27.51 21.41
CA MET A 1 2.35 -27.11 20.84
C MET A 1 2.60 -28.04 19.66
N HIS A 2 2.39 -27.59 18.43
CA HIS A 2 2.65 -28.43 17.25
C HIS A 2 4.12 -28.28 16.86
N ARG A 3 4.91 -29.33 17.07
CA ARG A 3 6.27 -29.45 16.53
C ARG A 3 6.12 -30.06 15.14
N VAL A 4 6.77 -29.48 14.14
CA VAL A 4 6.49 -29.75 12.72
C VAL A 4 7.78 -30.26 12.07
N THR A 5 7.77 -31.51 11.60
CA THR A 5 8.81 -32.09 10.72
C THR A 5 8.69 -31.53 9.29
N GLU A 6 9.67 -31.79 8.41
CA GLU A 6 9.56 -31.38 7.00
C GLU A 6 8.33 -31.98 6.29
N ARG A 7 7.97 -33.22 6.64
CA ARG A 7 6.76 -33.89 6.14
C ARG A 7 5.51 -33.19 6.64
N ASP A 8 5.46 -32.86 7.93
CA ASP A 8 4.34 -32.11 8.51
C ASP A 8 4.19 -30.71 7.88
N LEU A 9 5.29 -30.09 7.45
CA LEU A 9 5.24 -28.81 6.75
C LEU A 9 4.70 -28.95 5.32
N ALA A 10 5.08 -30.03 4.61
CA ALA A 10 4.54 -30.32 3.29
C ALA A 10 3.04 -30.64 3.35
N ASP A 11 2.63 -31.44 4.35
CA ASP A 11 1.22 -31.74 4.63
C ASP A 11 0.46 -30.48 5.00
N PHE A 12 1.02 -29.64 5.88
CA PHE A 12 0.43 -28.35 6.22
C PHE A 12 0.16 -27.47 4.99
N ARG A 13 1.15 -27.38 4.08
CA ARG A 13 1.00 -26.62 2.83
C ARG A 13 -0.08 -27.22 1.92
N ARG A 14 -0.16 -28.55 1.82
CA ARG A 14 -1.12 -29.25 0.97
C ARG A 14 -2.54 -29.22 1.51
N GLU A 15 -2.72 -29.18 2.82
CA GLU A 15 -4.05 -29.22 3.44
C GLU A 15 -4.59 -27.83 3.72
N TYR A 16 -3.79 -26.98 4.37
CA TYR A 16 -4.26 -25.71 4.93
C TYR A 16 -3.92 -24.50 4.06
N LEU A 17 -2.80 -24.56 3.31
CA LEU A 17 -2.42 -23.48 2.38
C LEU A 17 -2.86 -23.74 0.94
N HIS A 18 -3.60 -24.83 0.72
CA HIS A 18 -4.20 -25.11 -0.57
C HIS A 18 -5.27 -24.05 -0.92
N PRO A 19 -5.34 -23.58 -2.17
CA PRO A 19 -6.32 -22.57 -2.59
C PRO A 19 -7.75 -22.88 -2.16
N ARG A 20 -8.23 -24.12 -2.39
CA ARG A 20 -9.57 -24.56 -1.96
C ARG A 20 -9.86 -24.28 -0.47
N ALA A 21 -8.92 -24.60 0.42
CA ALA A 21 -9.10 -24.39 1.86
C ALA A 21 -9.05 -22.90 2.21
N LEU A 22 -8.07 -22.17 1.68
CA LEU A 22 -7.93 -20.73 1.91
C LEU A 22 -9.12 -19.94 1.38
N LEU A 23 -9.60 -20.24 0.18
CA LEU A 23 -10.78 -19.59 -0.41
C LEU A 23 -12.02 -19.82 0.45
N ALA A 24 -12.25 -21.04 0.93
CA ALA A 24 -13.37 -21.33 1.81
C ALA A 24 -13.30 -20.52 3.12
N GLU A 25 -12.11 -20.39 3.71
CA GLU A 25 -11.91 -19.57 4.91
C GLU A 25 -12.11 -18.08 4.65
N VAL A 26 -11.56 -17.55 3.55
CA VAL A 26 -11.71 -16.15 3.17
C VAL A 26 -13.18 -15.81 2.86
N GLU A 27 -13.92 -16.68 2.19
CA GLU A 27 -15.35 -16.46 1.93
C GLU A 27 -16.19 -16.45 3.20
N ARG A 28 -15.86 -17.34 4.15
CA ARG A 28 -16.52 -17.39 5.45
C ARG A 28 -16.14 -16.19 6.32
N ARG A 29 -14.92 -15.68 6.17
CA ARG A 29 -14.32 -14.62 7.01
C ARG A 29 -13.91 -13.46 6.12
N VAL A 30 -14.77 -12.43 6.05
CA VAL A 30 -14.51 -11.21 5.27
C VAL A 30 -13.08 -10.69 5.45
N HIS A 31 -12.52 -10.75 6.67
CA HIS A 31 -11.11 -10.42 6.94
C HIS A 31 -10.36 -11.59 7.59
N LEU A 32 -9.38 -12.13 6.88
CA LEU A 32 -8.55 -13.26 7.32
C LEU A 32 -7.08 -12.84 7.43
N LEU A 33 -6.47 -13.07 8.59
CA LEU A 33 -5.04 -12.93 8.84
C LEU A 33 -4.38 -14.31 8.89
N LEU A 34 -3.66 -14.66 7.82
CA LEU A 34 -2.80 -15.83 7.78
C LEU A 34 -1.46 -15.51 8.47
N LYS A 35 -1.46 -15.55 9.81
CA LYS A 35 -0.26 -15.38 10.62
C LYS A 35 0.57 -16.67 10.60
N ILE A 36 1.51 -16.79 9.67
CA ILE A 36 2.38 -17.96 9.57
C ILE A 36 3.87 -17.58 9.59
N PRO A 37 4.74 -18.36 10.29
CA PRO A 37 6.16 -18.07 10.38
C PRO A 37 6.88 -17.96 9.03
N LEU A 38 8.05 -17.32 9.05
CA LEU A 38 8.93 -17.26 7.88
C LEU A 38 9.30 -18.66 7.40
N GLY A 39 9.39 -18.84 6.08
CA GLY A 39 9.70 -20.14 5.46
C GLY A 39 8.54 -21.13 5.40
N VAL A 40 7.40 -20.87 6.07
CA VAL A 40 6.27 -21.82 6.08
C VAL A 40 5.53 -21.86 4.74
N GLY A 41 5.46 -20.76 4.00
CA GLY A 41 4.90 -20.75 2.65
C GLY A 41 3.87 -19.65 2.36
N LYS A 42 4.03 -18.43 2.90
CA LYS A 42 3.15 -17.29 2.55
C LYS A 42 3.11 -17.02 1.05
N SER A 43 4.29 -16.89 0.44
CA SER A 43 4.43 -16.69 -1.00
C SER A 43 3.85 -17.86 -1.80
N TYR A 44 4.02 -19.10 -1.30
CA TYR A 44 3.41 -20.28 -1.91
C TYR A 44 1.88 -20.19 -1.91
N ALA A 45 1.27 -19.85 -0.76
CA ALA A 45 -0.17 -19.68 -0.63
C ALA A 45 -0.69 -18.58 -1.57
N ALA A 46 -0.01 -17.43 -1.61
CA ALA A 46 -0.35 -16.34 -2.53
C ALA A 46 -0.30 -16.79 -4.00
N ASP A 47 0.83 -17.36 -4.44
CA ASP A 47 1.00 -17.77 -5.83
C ASP A 47 -0.02 -18.84 -6.23
N LYS A 48 -0.33 -19.79 -5.34
CA LYS A 48 -1.35 -20.81 -5.59
C LYS A 48 -2.74 -20.21 -5.72
N LEU A 49 -3.12 -19.25 -4.89
CA LEU A 49 -4.40 -18.54 -5.04
C LEU A 49 -4.46 -17.74 -6.34
N LEU A 50 -3.38 -17.03 -6.69
CA LEU A 50 -3.31 -16.23 -7.91
C LEU A 50 -3.34 -17.09 -9.19
N LEU A 51 -2.93 -18.35 -9.12
CA LEU A 51 -2.93 -19.28 -10.25
C LEU A 51 -4.17 -20.18 -10.32
N ASP A 52 -4.97 -20.25 -9.26
CA ASP A 52 -6.17 -21.10 -9.22
C ASP A 52 -7.36 -20.43 -9.94
N PRO A 53 -7.90 -21.03 -11.01
CA PRO A 53 -9.12 -20.54 -11.67
C PRO A 53 -10.30 -20.35 -10.73
N ALA A 54 -10.45 -21.20 -9.71
CA ALA A 54 -11.55 -21.13 -8.74
C ALA A 54 -11.53 -19.83 -7.92
N THR A 55 -10.35 -19.22 -7.72
CA THR A 55 -10.24 -17.89 -7.10
C THR A 55 -11.02 -16.87 -7.92
N TYR A 56 -10.90 -16.92 -9.25
CA TYR A 56 -11.52 -15.96 -10.14
C TYR A 56 -13.01 -16.23 -10.35
N GLU A 57 -13.45 -17.49 -10.27
CA GLU A 57 -14.88 -17.83 -10.25
C GLU A 57 -15.58 -17.21 -9.02
N ARG A 58 -14.92 -17.23 -7.86
CA ARG A 58 -15.46 -16.67 -6.60
C ARG A 58 -15.30 -15.16 -6.49
N PHE A 59 -14.19 -14.63 -7.00
CA PHE A 59 -13.83 -13.22 -6.94
C PHE A 59 -13.62 -12.66 -8.34
N GLN A 60 -14.46 -11.69 -8.71
CA GLN A 60 -14.43 -11.08 -10.03
C GLN A 60 -13.16 -10.25 -10.27
N LEU A 61 -12.55 -9.75 -9.18
CA LEU A 61 -11.28 -9.03 -9.18
C LEU A 61 -10.40 -9.50 -8.00
N VAL A 62 -9.13 -9.78 -8.26
CA VAL A 62 -8.11 -10.04 -7.24
C VAL A 62 -7.12 -8.88 -7.25
N ILE A 63 -6.83 -8.31 -6.08
CA ILE A 63 -5.89 -7.21 -5.93
C ILE A 63 -4.76 -7.69 -4.99
N TYR A 64 -3.57 -7.87 -5.54
CA TYR A 64 -2.37 -8.20 -4.78
C TYR A 64 -1.58 -6.94 -4.44
N LEU A 65 -1.43 -6.66 -3.15
CA LEU A 65 -0.66 -5.55 -2.62
C LEU A 65 0.56 -6.07 -1.89
N ALA A 66 1.73 -5.68 -2.38
CA ALA A 66 3.02 -6.07 -1.79
C ALA A 66 3.78 -4.88 -1.20
N PRO A 67 4.71 -5.10 -0.26
CA PRO A 67 5.42 -4.01 0.40
C PRO A 67 6.39 -3.30 -0.55
N SER A 68 6.86 -3.97 -1.61
CA SER A 68 7.77 -3.41 -2.60
C SER A 68 7.60 -4.03 -3.98
N TRP A 69 8.18 -3.37 -4.98
CA TRP A 69 8.24 -3.87 -6.36
C TRP A 69 9.05 -5.17 -6.50
N ASP A 70 10.07 -5.36 -5.68
CA ASP A 70 10.88 -6.59 -5.71
C ASP A 70 10.01 -7.82 -5.41
N VAL A 71 9.12 -7.73 -4.40
CA VAL A 71 8.20 -8.81 -4.03
C VAL A 71 7.20 -9.11 -5.16
N ILE A 72 6.72 -8.07 -5.84
CA ILE A 72 5.83 -8.21 -7.01
C ILE A 72 6.57 -8.89 -8.16
N ASN A 73 7.81 -8.46 -8.45
CA ASN A 73 8.62 -8.99 -9.55
C ASN A 73 9.04 -10.44 -9.32
N GLU A 74 9.07 -10.92 -8.07
CA GLU A 74 9.32 -12.31 -7.73
C GLU A 74 8.13 -13.25 -8.00
N ARG A 75 6.91 -12.72 -8.13
CA ARG A 75 5.70 -13.52 -8.37
C ARG A 75 5.82 -14.23 -9.72
N ALA A 76 5.48 -15.52 -9.77
CA ALA A 76 5.66 -16.34 -10.97
C ALA A 76 4.95 -15.80 -12.22
N ILE A 77 3.77 -15.18 -12.02
CA ILE A 77 3.00 -14.51 -13.07
C ILE A 77 3.77 -13.29 -13.62
N VAL A 78 4.30 -12.46 -12.74
CA VAL A 78 4.98 -11.20 -13.11
C VAL A 78 6.35 -11.48 -13.72
N SER A 79 7.07 -12.48 -13.20
CA SER A 79 8.38 -12.87 -13.73
C SER A 79 8.29 -13.65 -15.05
N GLY A 80 7.08 -13.91 -15.57
CA GLY A 80 6.88 -14.69 -16.80
C GLY A 80 7.18 -16.18 -16.68
N LYS A 81 7.34 -16.71 -15.46
CA LYS A 81 7.61 -18.15 -15.24
C LYS A 81 6.35 -18.98 -15.44
N VAL A 82 5.18 -18.39 -15.23
CA VAL A 82 3.88 -19.03 -15.40
C VAL A 82 2.93 -18.04 -16.06
N GLN A 83 2.11 -18.53 -17.00
CA GLN A 83 1.07 -17.72 -17.62
C GLN A 83 -0.06 -17.45 -16.63
N SER A 84 -0.51 -16.19 -16.56
CA SER A 84 -1.68 -15.82 -15.75
C SER A 84 -2.94 -16.49 -16.29
N PRO A 85 -3.81 -17.08 -15.44
CA PRO A 85 -5.08 -17.65 -15.89
C PRO A 85 -6.09 -16.58 -16.34
N VAL A 86 -5.83 -15.31 -16.03
CA VAL A 86 -6.69 -14.17 -16.38
C VAL A 86 -5.86 -12.98 -16.85
N ARG A 87 -6.50 -12.01 -17.50
CA ARG A 87 -5.89 -10.71 -17.78
C ARG A 87 -5.50 -10.03 -16.46
N HIS A 88 -4.23 -9.65 -16.36
CA HIS A 88 -3.69 -8.97 -15.20
C HIS A 88 -3.10 -7.60 -15.57
N MET A 89 -3.09 -6.70 -14.59
CA MET A 89 -2.48 -5.38 -14.70
C MET A 89 -1.47 -5.19 -13.56
N ILE A 90 -0.37 -4.50 -13.85
CA ILE A 90 0.62 -4.11 -12.87
C ILE A 90 0.64 -2.59 -12.78
N LEU A 91 0.25 -2.02 -11.64
CA LEU A 91 0.21 -0.58 -11.42
C LEU A 91 1.61 -0.01 -11.19
N ARG A 92 2.43 0.08 -12.24
CA ARG A 92 3.81 0.57 -12.12
C ARG A 92 3.87 2.02 -11.62
N PRO A 93 4.94 2.40 -10.89
CA PRO A 93 5.15 3.79 -10.50
C PRO A 93 5.45 4.61 -11.76
N ARG A 94 5.45 5.94 -11.60
CA ARG A 94 5.87 6.81 -12.70
C ARG A 94 7.32 6.47 -13.07
N PRO A 95 7.66 6.33 -14.36
CA PRO A 95 9.03 6.03 -14.77
C PRO A 95 9.91 7.29 -14.66
N GLU A 96 10.26 7.69 -13.43
CA GLU A 96 10.90 8.99 -13.17
C GLU A 96 12.18 9.23 -13.99
N HIS A 97 12.98 8.17 -14.18
CA HIS A 97 14.21 8.21 -14.97
C HIS A 97 13.97 8.54 -16.46
N ARG A 98 12.76 8.30 -16.96
CA ARG A 98 12.34 8.62 -18.34
C ARG A 98 11.75 10.01 -18.47
N CYS A 99 11.47 10.71 -17.36
CA CYS A 99 10.77 12.00 -17.38
C CYS A 99 11.67 13.20 -17.70
N GLY A 100 13.00 13.06 -17.67
CA GLY A 100 13.92 14.14 -18.02
C GLY A 100 13.71 15.41 -17.16
N PRO A 101 13.74 16.62 -17.76
CA PRO A 101 13.66 17.88 -17.03
C PRO A 101 12.36 18.11 -16.23
N VAL A 102 11.22 17.54 -16.67
CA VAL A 102 9.93 17.72 -15.96
C VAL A 102 9.83 16.87 -14.70
N ARG A 103 10.86 16.07 -14.37
CA ARG A 103 10.86 15.18 -13.20
C ARG A 103 10.67 15.93 -11.89
N ASP A 104 11.37 17.05 -11.72
CA ASP A 104 11.43 17.75 -10.44
C ASP A 104 10.17 18.60 -10.24
N LEU A 105 9.70 19.29 -11.29
CA LEU A 105 8.40 19.95 -11.29
C LEU A 105 7.24 18.97 -11.02
N TRP A 106 7.33 17.73 -11.52
CA TRP A 106 6.35 16.70 -11.18
C TRP A 106 6.36 16.37 -9.69
N LYS A 107 7.54 16.26 -9.06
CA LYS A 107 7.67 15.95 -7.63
C LYS A 107 7.10 17.08 -6.77
N GLU A 108 7.32 18.32 -7.17
CA GLU A 108 6.74 19.50 -6.51
C GLU A 108 5.21 19.47 -6.57
N LEU A 109 4.64 19.28 -7.75
CA LEU A 109 3.18 19.18 -7.90
C LEU A 109 2.60 17.94 -7.20
N GLU A 110 3.29 16.80 -7.20
CA GLU A 110 2.86 15.60 -6.47
C GLU A 110 2.87 15.84 -4.96
N ALA A 111 3.90 16.49 -4.42
CA ALA A 111 3.98 16.86 -3.01
C ALA A 111 2.89 17.88 -2.62
N ALA A 112 2.47 18.74 -3.55
CA ALA A 112 1.37 19.67 -3.35
C ALA A 112 -0.03 19.05 -3.57
N GLY A 113 -0.15 17.76 -3.88
CA GLY A 113 -1.43 17.10 -4.20
C GLY A 113 -1.98 17.43 -5.60
N CYS A 114 -1.22 18.16 -6.42
CA CYS A 114 -1.58 18.66 -7.74
C CYS A 114 -1.35 17.65 -8.88
N ILE A 115 -1.65 16.36 -8.64
CA ILE A 115 -1.34 15.27 -9.57
C ILE A 115 -2.13 15.38 -10.88
N SER A 116 -3.37 15.89 -10.85
CA SER A 116 -4.19 16.03 -12.06
C SER A 116 -3.68 17.13 -12.98
N LEU A 117 -3.25 18.25 -12.39
CA LEU A 117 -2.55 19.32 -13.10
C LEU A 117 -1.26 18.79 -13.71
N ALA A 118 -0.44 18.10 -12.92
CA ALA A 118 0.80 17.52 -13.41
C ALA A 118 0.53 16.62 -14.62
N LYS A 119 -0.46 15.72 -14.54
CA LYS A 119 -0.82 14.81 -15.65
C LYS A 119 -1.19 15.57 -16.91
N GLN A 120 -1.97 16.63 -16.79
CA GLN A 120 -2.41 17.41 -17.94
C GLN A 120 -1.27 18.22 -18.56
N GLU A 121 -0.50 18.96 -17.74
CA GLU A 121 0.47 19.94 -18.22
C GLU A 121 1.86 19.36 -18.50
N LEU A 122 2.31 18.38 -17.73
CA LEU A 122 3.65 17.83 -17.84
C LEU A 122 3.67 16.52 -18.61
N CYS A 123 2.70 15.65 -18.34
CA CYS A 123 2.59 14.39 -19.07
C CYS A 123 1.88 14.58 -20.41
N GLY A 124 0.78 15.32 -20.48
CA GLY A 124 -0.01 15.56 -21.71
C GLY A 124 0.82 15.89 -22.96
N PRO A 125 1.72 16.89 -22.93
CA PRO A 125 2.56 17.25 -24.07
C PRO A 125 3.83 16.39 -24.22
N CYS A 126 4.06 15.40 -23.34
CA CYS A 126 5.29 14.61 -23.36
C CYS A 126 5.44 13.86 -24.69
N PRO A 127 6.53 14.06 -25.45
CA PRO A 127 6.74 13.42 -26.75
C PRO A 127 6.77 11.90 -26.63
N ARG A 128 7.23 11.38 -25.47
CA ARG A 128 7.31 9.96 -25.20
C ARG A 128 5.96 9.23 -25.22
N GLN A 129 4.83 9.94 -25.15
CA GLN A 129 3.53 9.29 -25.34
C GLN A 129 3.32 8.79 -26.78
N ARG A 130 4.08 9.33 -27.74
CA ARG A 130 3.99 9.02 -29.18
C ARG A 130 5.23 8.29 -29.71
N ASP A 131 6.17 7.92 -28.84
CA ASP A 131 7.36 7.16 -29.25
C ASP A 131 6.92 5.82 -29.84
N GLU A 132 7.30 5.54 -31.09
CA GLU A 132 6.85 4.35 -31.84
C GLU A 132 7.38 3.02 -31.26
N GLY A 133 8.52 3.05 -30.56
CA GLY A 133 9.14 1.85 -29.99
C GLY A 133 8.77 1.51 -28.55
N ASP A 134 8.50 2.52 -27.70
CA ASP A 134 8.22 2.34 -26.27
C ASP A 134 7.43 3.55 -25.72
N PRO A 135 6.13 3.67 -26.06
CA PRO A 135 5.34 4.82 -25.64
C PRO A 135 5.11 4.82 -24.12
N CYS A 136 5.19 6.00 -23.51
CA CYS A 136 4.88 6.18 -22.09
C CYS A 136 3.37 6.06 -21.85
N THR A 137 2.94 4.90 -21.34
CA THR A 137 1.53 4.62 -21.03
C THR A 137 1.09 5.04 -19.62
N TRP A 138 2.02 5.51 -18.78
CA TRP A 138 1.76 5.82 -17.37
C TRP A 138 0.57 6.78 -17.13
N PRO A 139 0.40 7.89 -17.88
CA PRO A 139 -0.72 8.80 -17.68
C PRO A 139 -2.08 8.13 -17.92
N LYS A 140 -2.12 7.16 -18.84
CA LYS A 140 -3.30 6.41 -19.27
C LYS A 140 -3.45 5.05 -18.57
N ARG A 141 -2.64 4.76 -17.55
CA ARG A 141 -2.59 3.43 -16.90
C ARG A 141 -3.92 2.94 -16.32
N PHE A 142 -4.88 3.83 -16.10
CA PHE A 142 -6.22 3.50 -15.59
C PHE A 142 -7.29 3.39 -16.68
N ASN A 143 -6.94 3.68 -17.95
CA ASN A 143 -7.89 3.66 -19.06
C ASN A 143 -8.14 2.24 -19.59
N ASP A 144 -7.20 1.32 -19.37
CA ASP A 144 -7.23 -0.04 -19.93
C ASP A 144 -7.56 -1.09 -18.87
N PHE A 145 -8.64 -0.85 -18.11
CA PHE A 145 -9.09 -1.76 -17.05
C PHE A 145 -10.04 -2.85 -17.54
N GLU A 146 -10.52 -2.75 -18.78
CA GLU A 146 -11.49 -3.69 -19.34
C GLU A 146 -10.98 -5.14 -19.27
N GLY A 147 -11.82 -6.06 -18.80
CA GLY A 147 -11.46 -7.47 -18.68
C GLY A 147 -10.36 -7.78 -17.64
N THR A 148 -9.77 -6.79 -16.96
CA THR A 148 -8.76 -7.01 -15.92
C THR A 148 -9.40 -7.70 -14.71
N ARG A 149 -8.83 -8.82 -14.28
CA ARG A 149 -9.30 -9.61 -13.12
C ARG A 149 -8.24 -9.81 -12.05
N LEU A 150 -6.99 -9.44 -12.34
CA LEU A 150 -5.89 -9.45 -11.38
C LEU A 150 -5.12 -8.13 -11.44
N VAL A 151 -4.92 -7.47 -10.31
CA VAL A 151 -4.14 -6.23 -10.21
C VAL A 151 -3.00 -6.41 -9.22
N PHE A 152 -1.78 -6.14 -9.65
CA PHE A 152 -0.62 -6.01 -8.77
C PHE A 152 -0.34 -4.53 -8.50
N ALA A 153 -0.20 -4.19 -7.22
CA ALA A 153 0.15 -2.85 -6.79
C ALA A 153 1.00 -2.92 -5.53
N THR A 154 1.63 -1.80 -5.18
CA THR A 154 2.38 -1.73 -3.91
C THR A 154 1.48 -1.19 -2.81
N GLU A 155 1.75 -1.61 -1.58
CA GLU A 155 1.15 -1.06 -0.38
C GLU A 155 1.39 0.45 -0.23
N GLN A 156 2.51 0.96 -0.75
CA GLN A 156 2.76 2.40 -0.84
C GLN A 156 1.70 3.13 -1.68
N GLN A 157 1.20 2.52 -2.77
CA GLN A 157 0.14 3.13 -3.57
C GLN A 157 -1.18 3.20 -2.83
N LEU A 158 -1.51 2.19 -2.02
CA LEU A 158 -2.66 2.25 -1.11
C LEU A 158 -2.47 3.32 -0.04
N ARG A 159 -1.22 3.52 0.44
CA ARG A 159 -0.90 4.57 1.40
C ARG A 159 -1.08 5.97 0.82
N LEU A 160 -0.64 6.19 -0.41
CA LEU A 160 -0.76 7.47 -1.12
C LEU A 160 -2.18 7.74 -1.60
N ASN A 161 -2.93 6.69 -1.95
CA ASN A 161 -4.33 6.79 -2.36
C ASN A 161 -5.19 5.80 -1.57
N ARG A 162 -5.78 6.29 -0.47
CA ARG A 162 -6.68 5.49 0.40
C ARG A 162 -7.94 5.00 -0.31
N ARG A 163 -8.27 5.61 -1.46
CA ARG A 163 -9.39 5.23 -2.33
C ARG A 163 -8.97 4.32 -3.48
N LEU A 164 -7.72 3.86 -3.51
CA LEU A 164 -7.21 2.99 -4.57
C LEU A 164 -8.15 1.81 -4.82
N LEU A 165 -8.57 1.09 -3.78
CA LEU A 165 -9.41 -0.10 -3.92
C LEU A 165 -10.80 0.22 -4.52
N PRO A 166 -11.58 1.18 -3.98
CA PRO A 166 -12.79 1.66 -4.65
C PRO A 166 -12.57 2.08 -6.11
N THR A 167 -11.47 2.79 -6.40
CA THR A 167 -11.15 3.20 -7.77
C THR A 167 -10.93 1.99 -8.68
N LEU A 168 -10.17 0.99 -8.25
CA LEU A 168 -9.91 -0.22 -9.04
C LEU A 168 -11.21 -1.00 -9.32
N LEU A 169 -12.08 -1.10 -8.32
CA LEU A 169 -13.38 -1.78 -8.47
C LEU A 169 -14.26 -1.06 -9.47
N TYR A 170 -14.40 0.26 -9.32
CA TYR A 170 -15.15 1.10 -10.25
C TYR A 170 -14.66 0.94 -11.68
N LEU A 171 -13.33 1.06 -11.89
CA LEU A 171 -12.73 0.94 -13.22
C LEU A 171 -12.89 -0.46 -13.83
N SER A 172 -12.80 -1.50 -13.01
CA SER A 172 -12.99 -2.89 -13.47
C SER A 172 -14.45 -3.28 -13.73
N GLY A 173 -15.41 -2.48 -13.24
CA GLY A 173 -16.83 -2.82 -13.24
C GLY A 173 -17.17 -4.09 -12.44
N LYS A 174 -16.33 -4.47 -11.46
CA LYS A 174 -16.49 -5.72 -10.68
C LYS A 174 -17.02 -5.42 -9.28
N GLY A 175 -17.99 -6.22 -8.84
CA GLY A 175 -18.65 -6.03 -7.53
C GLY A 175 -18.00 -6.80 -6.38
N ARG A 176 -17.38 -7.96 -6.66
CA ARG A 176 -16.79 -8.83 -5.63
C ARG A 176 -15.29 -8.98 -5.84
N ALA A 177 -14.50 -8.56 -4.84
CA ALA A 177 -13.05 -8.65 -4.89
C ALA A 177 -12.41 -9.34 -3.69
N LEU A 178 -11.24 -9.92 -3.95
CA LEU A 178 -10.29 -10.41 -2.96
C LEU A 178 -9.07 -9.49 -2.95
N VAL A 179 -8.77 -8.91 -1.80
CA VAL A 179 -7.55 -8.11 -1.57
C VAL A 179 -6.56 -8.97 -0.81
N ILE A 180 -5.41 -9.25 -1.41
CA ILE A 180 -4.29 -9.96 -0.77
C ILE A 180 -3.27 -8.91 -0.33
N LEU A 181 -3.08 -8.76 0.97
CA LEU A 181 -2.07 -7.89 1.58
C LEU A 181 -0.87 -8.72 2.00
N ASP A 182 0.27 -8.52 1.36
CA ASP A 182 1.51 -9.24 1.68
C ASP A 182 2.34 -8.44 2.69
N GLU A 183 2.60 -9.05 3.85
CA GLU A 183 3.19 -8.50 5.07
C GLU A 183 2.41 -7.38 5.78
N GLY A 184 1.56 -6.61 5.09
CA GLY A 184 0.67 -5.61 5.70
C GLY A 184 1.41 -4.41 6.30
N VAL A 185 2.55 -4.03 5.72
CA VAL A 185 3.45 -2.97 6.20
C VAL A 185 2.79 -1.58 6.19
N PHE A 186 1.83 -1.33 5.30
CA PHE A 186 1.10 -0.05 5.30
C PHE A 186 0.34 0.22 6.60
N LEU A 187 0.02 -0.83 7.36
CA LEU A 187 -0.66 -0.70 8.64
C LEU A 187 0.16 0.09 9.65
N ASP A 188 1.49 0.10 9.55
CA ASP A 188 2.37 0.82 10.48
C ASP A 188 2.41 2.33 10.23
N GLY A 189 1.95 2.81 9.07
CA GLY A 189 1.92 4.23 8.74
C GLY A 189 0.66 4.93 9.26
N SER A 190 0.75 6.22 9.62
CA SER A 190 -0.43 6.98 10.08
C SER A 190 -1.56 7.01 9.03
N PHE A 191 -2.79 6.93 9.53
CA PHE A 191 -4.03 7.16 8.78
C PHE A 191 -4.65 8.52 9.09
N GLU A 192 -4.05 9.25 10.01
CA GLU A 192 -4.46 10.61 10.33
C GLU A 192 -4.18 11.54 9.15
N VAL A 193 -5.18 12.35 8.85
CA VAL A 193 -5.11 13.43 7.89
C VAL A 193 -5.31 14.72 8.65
N GLU A 194 -4.38 15.64 8.47
CA GLU A 194 -4.47 17.03 8.93
C GLU A 194 -4.74 17.93 7.73
N VAL A 195 -5.71 18.83 7.82
CA VAL A 195 -6.02 19.85 6.82
C VAL A 195 -6.06 21.20 7.53
N THR A 196 -5.10 22.07 7.24
CA THR A 196 -5.03 23.35 7.93
C THR A 196 -6.16 24.28 7.49
N ARG A 197 -6.49 25.27 8.32
CA ARG A 197 -7.45 26.31 7.93
C ARG A 197 -7.02 27.04 6.65
N GLN A 198 -5.72 27.32 6.53
CA GLN A 198 -5.13 27.94 5.34
C GLN A 198 -5.33 27.08 4.09
N ASP A 199 -5.18 25.76 4.18
CA ASP A 199 -5.42 24.86 3.05
C ASP A 199 -6.89 24.92 2.58
N LEU A 200 -7.85 24.99 3.52
CA LEU A 200 -9.28 25.10 3.20
C LEU A 200 -9.60 26.45 2.54
N GLU A 201 -9.07 27.56 3.08
CA GLU A 201 -9.25 28.90 2.51
C GLU A 201 -8.70 28.98 1.07
N GLN A 202 -7.48 28.47 0.86
CA GLN A 202 -6.87 28.43 -0.47
C GLN A 202 -7.64 27.52 -1.44
N LEU A 203 -8.13 26.37 -0.98
CA LEU A 203 -8.95 25.47 -1.81
C LEU A 203 -10.27 26.13 -2.20
N ARG A 204 -10.95 26.81 -1.27
CA ARG A 204 -12.17 27.58 -1.55
C ARG A 204 -11.93 28.63 -2.62
N ASP A 205 -10.87 29.43 -2.48
CA ASP A 205 -10.57 30.52 -3.41
C ASP A 205 -10.18 29.98 -4.80
N ALA A 206 -9.46 28.85 -4.84
CA ALA A 206 -9.15 28.14 -6.08
C ALA A 206 -10.40 27.57 -6.76
N LEU A 207 -11.38 27.06 -6.00
CA LEU A 207 -12.65 26.57 -6.52
C LEU A 207 -13.50 27.73 -7.08
N ALA A 208 -13.66 28.80 -6.32
CA ALA A 208 -14.48 29.96 -6.69
C ALA A 208 -13.98 30.68 -7.95
N THR A 209 -12.68 30.61 -8.23
CA THR A 209 -12.05 31.34 -9.33
C THR A 209 -11.50 30.44 -10.43
N ALA A 210 -11.79 29.13 -10.39
CA ALA A 210 -11.39 28.21 -11.45
C ALA A 210 -12.12 28.55 -12.76
N ILE A 211 -11.36 28.65 -13.85
CA ILE A 211 -11.93 28.84 -15.19
C ILE A 211 -12.41 27.47 -15.69
N LEU A 212 -13.72 27.34 -15.90
CA LEU A 212 -14.38 26.09 -16.27
C LEU A 212 -15.30 26.33 -17.47
N GLU A 213 -15.10 25.56 -18.54
CA GLU A 213 -15.80 25.74 -19.82
C GLU A 213 -17.18 25.07 -19.87
N ARG A 214 -17.40 24.06 -19.02
CA ARG A 214 -18.60 23.22 -19.07
C ARG A 214 -19.55 23.55 -17.91
N PRO A 215 -20.86 23.78 -18.15
CA PRO A 215 -21.82 24.10 -17.09
C PRO A 215 -21.81 23.11 -15.92
N GLN A 216 -21.74 21.81 -16.21
CA GLN A 216 -21.68 20.77 -15.18
C GLN A 216 -20.42 20.83 -14.32
N HIS A 217 -19.30 21.33 -14.85
CA HIS A 217 -18.07 21.51 -14.08
C HIS A 217 -18.21 22.70 -13.11
N ILE A 218 -18.88 23.77 -13.54
CA ILE A 218 -19.16 24.93 -12.69
C ILE A 218 -19.99 24.50 -11.48
N VAL A 219 -21.05 23.71 -11.71
CA VAL A 219 -21.89 23.15 -10.63
C VAL A 219 -21.04 22.33 -9.65
N ILE A 220 -20.19 21.42 -10.15
CA ILE A 220 -19.32 20.60 -9.29
C ILE A 220 -18.37 21.49 -8.45
N ALA A 221 -17.77 22.51 -9.06
CA ALA A 221 -16.86 23.40 -8.34
C ALA A 221 -17.59 24.21 -7.26
N HIS A 222 -18.78 24.71 -7.55
CA HIS A 222 -19.60 25.44 -6.59
C HIS A 222 -20.08 24.55 -5.43
N GLU A 223 -20.55 23.33 -5.72
CA GLU A 223 -20.88 22.33 -4.67
C GLU A 223 -19.69 22.10 -3.74
N TRP A 224 -18.49 21.97 -4.30
CA TRP A 224 -17.27 21.79 -3.52
C TRP A 224 -16.90 23.05 -2.72
N GLU A 225 -17.04 24.22 -3.31
CA GLU A 225 -16.79 25.50 -2.64
C GLU A 225 -17.68 25.65 -1.40
N GLU A 226 -18.98 25.37 -1.53
CA GLU A 226 -19.92 25.44 -0.41
C GLU A 226 -19.59 24.44 0.70
N HIS A 227 -19.21 23.20 0.37
CA HIS A 227 -18.75 22.25 1.39
C HIS A 227 -17.48 22.72 2.10
N VAL A 228 -16.54 23.35 1.40
CA VAL A 228 -15.34 23.90 2.03
C VAL A 228 -15.68 25.10 2.93
N LYS A 229 -16.63 25.95 2.53
CA LYS A 229 -17.16 27.04 3.39
C LYS A 229 -17.79 26.49 4.67
N GLN A 230 -18.57 25.41 4.56
CA GLN A 230 -19.13 24.73 5.73
C GLN A 230 -18.04 24.21 6.66
N LEU A 231 -16.99 23.57 6.13
CA LEU A 231 -15.84 23.12 6.93
C LEU A 231 -15.06 24.26 7.60
N LEU A 232 -15.05 25.47 7.03
CA LEU A 232 -14.38 26.62 7.64
C LEU A 232 -15.13 27.21 8.85
N ALA A 233 -16.42 26.91 8.97
CA ALA A 233 -17.32 27.40 10.01
C ALA A 233 -17.72 26.33 11.05
N VAL A 234 -17.26 25.10 10.86
CA VAL A 234 -17.65 23.93 11.65
C VAL A 234 -16.93 23.89 13.01
N ASP A 235 -17.61 23.37 14.03
CA ASP A 235 -16.99 22.97 15.30
C ASP A 235 -16.90 21.43 15.42
N ASP A 236 -16.40 20.94 16.56
CA ASP A 236 -16.24 19.51 16.83
C ASP A 236 -17.56 18.75 16.83
N ASP A 237 -18.62 19.32 17.40
CA ASP A 237 -19.91 18.65 17.54
C ASP A 237 -20.60 18.53 16.18
N ASP A 238 -20.47 19.57 15.38
CA ASP A 238 -20.88 19.60 14.00
C ASP A 238 -20.11 18.60 13.12
N LEU A 239 -18.79 18.47 13.27
CA LEU A 239 -17.95 17.51 12.52
C LEU A 239 -18.33 16.05 12.79
N ARG A 240 -18.80 15.77 14.00
CA ARG A 240 -19.25 14.45 14.44
C ARG A 240 -20.59 14.06 13.84
N GLN A 241 -21.33 14.99 13.23
CA GLN A 241 -22.57 14.66 12.52
C GLN A 241 -22.29 13.99 11.16
N GLU A 242 -23.18 13.09 10.74
CA GLU A 242 -23.10 12.38 9.45
C GLU A 242 -23.57 13.26 8.26
N ARG A 243 -23.16 14.54 8.23
CA ARG A 243 -23.65 15.52 7.24
C ARG A 243 -22.67 15.85 6.11
N PHE A 244 -21.40 15.47 6.24
CA PHE A 244 -20.39 15.77 5.24
C PHE A 244 -20.39 14.70 4.16
N ALA A 245 -20.89 15.03 2.97
CA ALA A 245 -20.86 14.17 1.80
C ALA A 245 -20.27 14.93 0.62
N PHE A 246 -18.98 14.69 0.33
CA PHE A 246 -18.32 15.31 -0.81
C PHE A 246 -18.71 14.65 -2.13
N SER A 247 -18.98 15.47 -3.14
CA SER A 247 -19.27 14.99 -4.49
C SER A 247 -18.07 14.20 -5.06
N PRO A 248 -18.22 12.92 -5.44
CA PRO A 248 -17.13 12.10 -5.98
C PRO A 248 -16.66 12.58 -7.36
N ARG A 249 -17.30 13.62 -7.91
CA ARG A 249 -17.04 14.21 -9.22
C ARG A 249 -15.91 15.25 -9.24
N LEU A 250 -15.28 15.54 -8.09
CA LEU A 250 -14.09 16.40 -8.00
C LEU A 250 -13.03 16.13 -9.09
N PRO A 251 -12.70 14.87 -9.45
CA PRO A 251 -11.68 14.61 -10.45
C PRO A 251 -11.93 15.27 -11.82
N TYR A 252 -13.19 15.57 -12.19
CA TYR A 252 -13.52 16.24 -13.45
C TYR A 252 -13.08 17.71 -13.49
N VAL A 253 -12.97 18.36 -12.33
CA VAL A 253 -12.58 19.78 -12.20
C VAL A 253 -11.20 19.96 -11.57
N ALA A 254 -10.64 18.91 -10.98
CA ALA A 254 -9.44 18.97 -10.16
C ALA A 254 -8.25 19.62 -10.87
N ALA A 255 -8.00 19.34 -12.16
CA ALA A 255 -6.88 19.96 -12.87
C ALA A 255 -7.02 21.48 -13.02
N ALA A 256 -8.23 21.99 -13.29
CA ALA A 256 -8.49 23.43 -13.39
C ALA A 256 -8.38 24.12 -12.04
N VAL A 257 -8.92 23.52 -10.98
CA VAL A 257 -8.80 24.02 -9.60
C VAL A 257 -7.35 24.02 -9.15
N GLN A 258 -6.60 22.94 -9.42
CA GLN A 258 -5.17 22.87 -9.10
C GLN A 258 -4.36 23.92 -9.87
N ARG A 259 -4.64 24.12 -11.17
CA ARG A 259 -4.02 25.18 -11.98
C ARG A 259 -4.25 26.55 -11.33
N ARG A 260 -5.49 26.82 -10.93
CA ARG A 260 -5.87 28.09 -10.34
C ARG A 260 -5.21 28.31 -8.98
N GLY A 261 -5.22 27.30 -8.11
CA GLY A 261 -4.59 27.36 -6.80
C GLY A 261 -3.07 27.58 -6.87
N VAL A 262 -2.37 26.85 -7.74
CA VAL A 262 -0.94 27.08 -7.99
C VAL A 262 -0.70 28.49 -8.53
N GLY A 263 -1.55 28.98 -9.44
CA GLY A 263 -1.43 30.34 -9.97
C GLY A 263 -1.65 31.45 -8.92
N LEU A 264 -2.53 31.23 -7.94
CA LEU A 264 -2.83 32.20 -6.89
C LEU A 264 -1.82 32.18 -5.74
N PHE A 265 -1.38 30.99 -5.33
CA PHE A 265 -0.63 30.81 -4.08
C PHE A 265 0.77 30.22 -4.27
N GLY A 266 1.14 29.84 -5.50
CA GLY A 266 2.47 29.32 -5.83
C GLY A 266 2.81 28.04 -5.05
N ASP A 267 4.01 28.04 -4.47
CA ASP A 267 4.57 26.96 -3.66
C ASP A 267 3.86 26.74 -2.32
N ARG A 268 3.01 27.69 -1.90
CA ARG A 268 2.19 27.56 -0.68
C ARG A 268 0.90 26.78 -0.91
N PHE A 269 0.48 26.59 -2.17
CA PHE A 269 -0.75 25.88 -2.46
C PHE A 269 -0.62 24.38 -2.13
N ARG A 270 -1.56 23.84 -1.37
CA ARG A 270 -1.72 22.39 -1.17
C ARG A 270 -3.14 22.00 -1.54
N PHE A 271 -3.28 21.17 -2.57
CA PHE A 271 -4.58 20.65 -2.96
C PHE A 271 -5.01 19.52 -2.02
N ARG A 272 -5.93 19.81 -1.09
CA ARG A 272 -6.44 18.84 -0.09
C ARG A 272 -7.74 18.13 -0.49
N GLY A 273 -8.25 18.40 -1.68
CA GLY A 273 -9.56 17.91 -2.12
C GLY A 273 -9.64 16.37 -2.18
N TYR A 274 -8.54 15.68 -2.50
CA TYR A 274 -8.53 14.21 -2.53
C TYR A 274 -8.53 13.58 -1.14
N GLU A 275 -7.91 14.22 -0.16
CA GLU A 275 -7.96 13.80 1.22
C GLU A 275 -9.35 14.03 1.82
N LEU A 276 -9.96 15.19 1.56
CA LEU A 276 -11.31 15.53 2.04
C LEU A 276 -12.39 14.57 1.54
N LEU A 277 -12.22 13.95 0.37
CA LEU A 277 -13.05 12.83 -0.09
C LEU A 277 -13.07 11.62 0.87
N GLY A 278 -12.12 11.54 1.82
CA GLY A 278 -12.04 10.53 2.86
C GLY A 278 -12.78 10.88 4.15
N LEU A 279 -13.05 12.17 4.41
CA LEU A 279 -13.70 12.64 5.64
C LEU A 279 -15.03 11.93 5.94
N PRO A 280 -15.94 11.73 4.96
CA PRO A 280 -17.23 11.06 5.22
C PRO A 280 -17.10 9.61 5.70
N PHE A 281 -15.95 8.97 5.46
CA PHE A 281 -15.69 7.57 5.80
C PHE A 281 -14.94 7.39 7.12
N SER A 282 -14.43 8.47 7.73
CA SER A 282 -13.93 8.45 9.10
C SER A 282 -15.10 8.26 10.07
N LYS A 283 -14.89 7.59 11.21
CA LYS A 283 -15.93 7.55 12.24
C LYS A 283 -16.15 8.94 12.83
N ALA A 284 -17.32 9.19 13.41
CA ALA A 284 -17.67 10.48 14.00
C ALA A 284 -16.65 10.89 15.09
N GLU A 285 -16.35 9.97 16.00
CA GLU A 285 -15.40 10.16 17.11
C GLU A 285 -13.94 10.31 16.67
N GLU A 286 -13.66 10.11 15.39
CA GLU A 286 -12.32 10.19 14.79
C GLU A 286 -12.13 11.48 13.98
N ARG A 287 -13.01 12.47 14.16
CA ARG A 287 -12.96 13.79 13.51
C ARG A 287 -12.90 14.85 14.61
N TRP A 288 -11.99 15.81 14.48
CA TRP A 288 -11.84 16.91 15.43
C TRP A 288 -11.16 18.12 14.79
N ILE A 289 -11.36 19.28 15.40
CA ILE A 289 -10.59 20.51 15.17
C ILE A 289 -9.52 20.61 16.25
N ASP A 290 -8.27 20.85 15.84
CA ASP A 290 -7.21 21.16 16.78
C ASP A 290 -7.47 22.55 17.41
N ALA A 291 -7.63 22.58 18.74
CA ALA A 291 -7.99 23.80 19.46
C ALA A 291 -6.93 24.92 19.38
N LYS A 292 -5.66 24.60 19.06
CA LYS A 292 -4.57 25.58 18.97
C LYS A 292 -4.40 26.12 17.57
N THR A 293 -4.50 25.26 16.56
CA THR A 293 -4.21 25.62 15.17
C THR A 293 -5.47 25.86 14.33
N GLY A 294 -6.62 25.38 14.79
CA GLY A 294 -7.86 25.34 14.00
C GLY A 294 -7.79 24.36 12.81
N ALA A 295 -6.81 23.45 12.80
CA ALA A 295 -6.69 22.44 11.74
C ALA A 295 -7.77 21.37 11.89
N LEU A 296 -8.30 20.91 10.76
CA LEU A 296 -9.21 19.77 10.69
C LEU A 296 -8.41 18.47 10.69
N HIS A 297 -8.71 17.58 11.63
CA HIS A 297 -8.14 16.24 11.70
C HIS A 297 -9.20 15.17 11.51
N PHE A 298 -8.83 14.11 10.79
CA PHE A 298 -9.65 12.90 10.70
C PHE A 298 -8.85 11.65 10.37
N ILE A 299 -9.41 10.47 10.67
CA ILE A 299 -8.77 9.18 10.36
C ILE A 299 -9.27 8.63 9.01
N SER A 300 -8.41 8.70 7.99
CA SER A 300 -8.68 8.21 6.63
C SER A 300 -8.12 6.80 6.41
N ARG A 301 -8.87 5.79 6.85
CA ARG A 301 -8.51 4.38 6.60
C ARG A 301 -8.75 4.00 5.14
N PRO A 302 -7.94 3.09 4.56
CA PRO A 302 -8.26 2.55 3.25
C PRO A 302 -9.59 1.80 3.29
N TYR A 303 -10.38 1.96 2.22
CA TYR A 303 -11.70 1.32 2.14
C TYR A 303 -11.55 -0.18 1.86
N LEU A 304 -11.83 -0.98 2.89
CA LEU A 304 -11.52 -2.40 2.95
C LEU A 304 -12.77 -3.25 3.26
N ARG A 305 -13.91 -2.93 2.62
CA ARG A 305 -15.17 -3.69 2.77
C ARG A 305 -15.24 -5.01 1.97
N HIS A 306 -14.15 -5.37 1.28
CA HIS A 306 -14.07 -6.57 0.47
C HIS A 306 -13.46 -7.73 1.25
N HIS A 307 -13.36 -8.89 0.62
CA HIS A 307 -12.69 -10.01 1.23
C HIS A 307 -11.19 -9.72 1.28
N ILE A 308 -10.57 -9.86 2.44
CA ILE A 308 -9.15 -9.56 2.64
C ILE A 308 -8.44 -10.79 3.17
N LEU A 309 -7.33 -11.12 2.52
CA LEU A 309 -6.34 -12.06 3.01
C LEU A 309 -5.06 -11.31 3.35
N LEU A 310 -4.76 -11.15 4.63
CA LEU A 310 -3.49 -10.62 5.10
C LEU A 310 -2.51 -11.78 5.32
N LEU A 311 -1.37 -11.75 4.65
CA LEU A 311 -0.30 -12.73 4.79
C LEU A 311 0.81 -12.07 5.61
N SER A 312 1.08 -12.51 6.85
CA SER A 312 2.17 -11.91 7.63
C SER A 312 2.79 -12.92 8.58
N ALA A 313 4.07 -12.72 8.92
CA ALA A 313 4.71 -13.48 10.01
C ALA A 313 4.58 -12.81 11.38
N HIS A 314 4.27 -11.51 11.43
CA HIS A 314 4.49 -10.69 12.62
C HIS A 314 3.26 -9.94 13.10
N LEU A 315 2.29 -9.68 12.22
CA LEU A 315 1.08 -8.97 12.59
C LEU A 315 0.26 -9.75 13.61
N ASP A 316 -0.34 -9.01 14.54
CA ASP A 316 -1.30 -9.52 15.49
C ASP A 316 -2.73 -9.18 15.05
N ALA A 317 -3.69 -10.06 15.32
CA ALA A 317 -5.08 -9.86 14.88
C ALA A 317 -5.71 -8.62 15.54
N ASP A 318 -5.41 -8.35 16.81
CA ASP A 318 -5.93 -7.20 17.53
C ASP A 318 -5.32 -5.91 16.99
N TYR A 319 -4.02 -5.93 16.70
CA TYR A 319 -3.34 -4.82 16.05
C TYR A 319 -3.94 -4.52 14.67
N VAL A 320 -4.07 -5.52 13.80
CA VAL A 320 -4.67 -5.35 12.47
C VAL A 320 -6.10 -4.82 12.60
N GLY A 321 -6.88 -5.38 13.52
CA GLY A 321 -8.24 -4.97 13.77
C GLY A 321 -8.35 -3.51 14.19
N HIS A 322 -7.55 -3.10 15.18
CA HIS A 322 -7.46 -1.71 15.62
C HIS A 322 -7.08 -0.77 14.47
N ARG A 323 -6.02 -1.09 13.70
CA ARG A 323 -5.58 -0.27 12.58
C ARG A 323 -6.66 -0.14 11.51
N LEU A 324 -7.35 -1.22 11.19
CA LEU A 324 -8.41 -1.24 10.18
C LEU A 324 -9.79 -0.79 10.69
N GLY A 325 -9.94 -0.53 11.99
CA GLY A 325 -11.20 -0.14 12.60
C GLY A 325 -12.24 -1.27 12.63
N THR A 326 -11.80 -2.53 12.71
CA THR A 326 -12.64 -3.73 12.70
C THR A 326 -12.24 -4.68 13.82
N THR A 327 -13.20 -5.34 14.48
CA THR A 327 -12.91 -6.36 15.51
C THR A 327 -12.94 -7.78 14.94
N ARG A 328 -13.13 -7.93 13.62
CA ARG A 328 -13.45 -9.21 12.97
C ARG A 328 -12.28 -9.86 12.25
N ILE A 329 -11.04 -9.63 12.69
CA ILE A 329 -9.86 -10.26 12.08
C ILE A 329 -9.72 -11.69 12.58
N HIS A 330 -10.02 -12.67 11.72
CA HIS A 330 -9.81 -14.07 12.06
C HIS A 330 -8.36 -14.49 11.77
N SER A 331 -7.69 -15.18 12.70
CA SER A 331 -6.34 -15.70 12.47
C SER A 331 -6.21 -17.16 12.89
N PRO A 332 -6.49 -18.13 11.99
CA PRO A 332 -6.59 -19.54 12.34
C PRO A 332 -5.26 -20.13 12.82
N PHE A 333 -4.13 -19.54 12.41
CA PHE A 333 -2.78 -20.02 12.74
C PHE A 333 -2.04 -19.11 13.72
N ALA A 334 -2.73 -18.24 14.47
CA ALA A 334 -2.07 -17.30 15.39
C ALA A 334 -1.16 -17.98 16.42
N LYS A 335 -1.54 -19.19 16.84
CA LYS A 335 -0.80 -20.03 17.80
C LYS A 335 0.16 -21.02 17.12
N LEU A 336 0.21 -21.07 15.79
CA LEU A 336 1.13 -21.96 15.07
C LEU A 336 2.57 -21.54 15.38
N ARG A 337 3.38 -22.55 15.67
CA ARG A 337 4.83 -22.45 15.81
C ARG A 337 5.41 -23.52 14.92
N VAL A 338 6.38 -23.16 14.10
CA VAL A 338 7.10 -24.10 13.24
C VAL A 338 8.54 -24.03 13.70
N GLU A 339 8.91 -24.99 14.52
CA GLU A 339 10.24 -25.13 15.09
C GLU A 339 10.77 -26.50 14.72
N HIS A 340 11.89 -26.54 14.01
CA HIS A 340 12.65 -27.77 13.85
C HIS A 340 13.36 -28.05 15.18
N THR A 341 13.33 -29.31 15.65
CA THR A 341 13.78 -29.70 17.00
C THR A 341 15.23 -29.31 17.32
N GLN A 342 16.06 -29.13 16.29
CA GLN A 342 17.47 -28.76 16.40
C GLN A 342 17.79 -27.32 15.95
N THR A 343 16.80 -26.57 15.46
CA THR A 343 17.02 -25.23 14.88
C THR A 343 16.53 -24.15 15.84
N LYS A 344 17.46 -23.34 16.35
CA LYS A 344 17.14 -22.13 17.13
C LYS A 344 17.26 -20.89 16.25
N ALA A 345 16.17 -20.16 16.09
CA ALA A 345 16.18 -18.87 15.39
C ALA A 345 16.52 -17.74 16.38
N TRP A 346 17.52 -16.92 16.04
CA TRP A 346 17.91 -15.76 16.81
C TRP A 346 17.64 -14.51 15.97
N ASN A 347 16.85 -13.58 16.50
CA ASN A 347 16.64 -12.27 15.90
C ASN A 347 17.19 -11.19 16.84
N LEU A 348 18.36 -10.66 16.51
CA LEU A 348 18.93 -9.51 17.20
C LEU A 348 18.18 -8.25 16.74
N ARG A 349 17.08 -7.93 17.42
CA ARG A 349 16.35 -6.67 17.20
C ARG A 349 17.19 -5.51 17.71
N SER A 350 18.07 -4.99 16.85
CA SER A 350 18.89 -3.81 17.11
C SER A 350 18.61 -2.75 16.06
N TRP A 351 18.47 -1.50 16.51
CA TRP A 351 18.37 -0.35 15.61
C TRP A 351 19.61 -0.14 14.74
N MET A 352 20.77 -0.64 15.18
CA MET A 352 22.01 -0.66 14.38
C MET A 352 21.89 -1.58 13.15
N GLY A 353 21.08 -2.63 13.23
CA GLY A 353 20.77 -3.52 12.11
C GLY A 353 19.80 -2.93 11.08
N SER A 354 19.33 -1.69 11.28
CA SER A 354 18.47 -1.01 10.32
C SER A 354 19.23 -0.67 9.04
N ASP A 355 18.50 -0.66 7.94
CA ASP A 355 19.04 -0.49 6.59
C ASP A 355 19.84 0.81 6.39
N ARG A 356 19.44 1.88 7.09
CA ARG A 356 20.11 3.20 7.07
C ARG A 356 21.40 3.26 7.90
N ARG A 357 21.56 2.35 8.86
CA ARG A 357 22.66 2.39 9.85
C ARG A 357 23.66 1.26 9.69
N PHE A 358 23.21 0.10 9.24
CA PHE A 358 24.07 -1.05 8.98
C PHE A 358 25.23 -0.71 8.04
N SER A 359 24.99 0.15 7.04
CA SER A 359 26.05 0.60 6.12
C SER A 359 27.10 1.51 6.77
N LYS A 360 26.77 2.18 7.87
CA LYS A 360 27.67 3.12 8.56
C LYS A 360 28.60 2.41 9.53
N ASP A 361 28.09 1.39 10.22
CA ASP A 361 28.87 0.62 11.18
C ASP A 361 28.34 -0.83 11.29
N PRO A 362 28.74 -1.71 10.35
CA PRO A 362 28.29 -3.09 10.36
C PRO A 362 29.00 -3.95 11.42
N ARG A 363 30.16 -3.51 11.92
CA ARG A 363 31.11 -4.38 12.65
C ARG A 363 30.52 -4.88 13.95
N HIS A 364 29.95 -3.99 14.77
CA HIS A 364 29.37 -4.36 16.07
C HIS A 364 28.30 -5.45 15.97
N LEU A 365 27.46 -5.41 14.93
CA LEU A 365 26.43 -6.42 14.72
C LEU A 365 27.04 -7.73 14.19
N LEU A 366 27.97 -7.62 13.24
CA LEU A 366 28.58 -8.77 12.59
C LEU A 366 29.54 -9.54 13.51
N ASP A 367 30.19 -8.87 14.45
CA ASP A 367 31.05 -9.53 15.45
C ASP A 367 30.22 -10.40 16.41
N VAL A 368 29.02 -9.94 16.80
CA VAL A 368 28.08 -10.78 17.57
C VAL A 368 27.69 -12.02 16.78
N PHE A 369 27.38 -11.87 15.48
CA PHE A 369 27.08 -13.02 14.63
C PHE A 369 28.30 -13.93 14.44
N ALA A 370 29.52 -13.39 14.30
CA ALA A 370 30.74 -14.17 14.21
C ALA A 370 30.95 -15.04 15.45
N VAL A 371 30.73 -14.49 16.65
CA VAL A 371 30.80 -15.24 17.92
C VAL A 371 29.77 -16.37 17.95
N ILE A 372 28.53 -16.10 17.52
CA ILE A 372 27.47 -17.13 17.47
C ILE A 372 27.84 -18.24 16.46
N VAL A 373 28.36 -17.87 15.28
CA VAL A 373 28.79 -18.83 14.26
C VAL A 373 29.94 -19.68 14.77
N LEU A 374 30.99 -19.07 15.34
CA LEU A 374 32.14 -19.79 15.90
C LEU A 374 31.72 -20.78 16.98
N ARG A 375 30.84 -20.33 17.89
CA ARG A 375 30.27 -21.21 18.92
C ARG A 375 29.54 -22.39 18.30
N ASN A 376 28.68 -22.16 17.31
CA ASN A 376 27.93 -23.23 16.66
C ASN A 376 28.86 -24.20 15.92
N ILE A 377 29.91 -23.72 15.24
CA ILE A 377 30.93 -24.56 14.60
C ILE A 377 31.60 -25.47 15.65
N ARG A 378 32.03 -24.91 16.80
CA ARG A 378 32.63 -25.69 17.90
C ARG A 378 31.68 -26.73 18.49
N GLU A 379 30.37 -26.44 18.48
CA GLU A 379 29.32 -27.35 18.93
C GLU A 379 28.85 -28.34 17.82
N GLY A 380 29.51 -28.36 16.65
CA GLY A 380 29.16 -29.24 15.53
C GLY A 380 27.83 -28.89 14.84
N ARG A 381 27.38 -27.63 14.93
CA ARG A 381 26.10 -27.14 14.40
C ARG A 381 26.29 -26.24 13.19
N SER A 382 25.41 -26.41 12.21
CA SER A 382 25.31 -25.51 11.06
C SER A 382 24.62 -24.19 11.44
N THR A 383 25.11 -23.08 10.90
CA THR A 383 24.50 -21.76 11.07
C THR A 383 24.09 -21.19 9.73
N VAL A 384 22.82 -20.78 9.59
CA VAL A 384 22.33 -20.02 8.45
C VAL A 384 22.15 -18.57 8.88
N LEU A 385 22.91 -17.67 8.26
CA LEU A 385 22.76 -16.24 8.45
C LEU A 385 21.89 -15.65 7.34
N VAL A 386 20.81 -15.00 7.75
CA VAL A 386 19.91 -14.31 6.84
C VAL A 386 20.21 -12.82 6.89
N SER A 387 20.53 -12.24 5.74
CA SER A 387 20.77 -10.80 5.57
C SER A 387 19.96 -10.24 4.42
N ARG A 388 19.81 -8.91 4.37
CA ARG A 388 19.23 -8.25 3.20
C ARG A 388 20.14 -8.45 2.00
N LYS A 389 19.55 -8.70 0.82
CA LYS A 389 20.27 -9.01 -0.42
C LYS A 389 21.42 -8.03 -0.72
N LYS A 390 21.18 -6.72 -0.56
CA LYS A 390 22.21 -5.69 -0.80
C LYS A 390 23.37 -5.66 0.20
N SER A 391 23.16 -6.22 1.40
CA SER A 391 24.17 -6.29 2.45
C SER A 391 24.96 -7.60 2.41
N LYS A 392 24.54 -8.56 1.57
CA LYS A 392 25.11 -9.91 1.52
C LYS A 392 26.63 -9.91 1.34
N ALA A 393 27.16 -9.08 0.42
CA ALA A 393 28.59 -9.01 0.16
C ALA A 393 29.39 -8.50 1.37
N VAL A 394 28.90 -7.46 2.04
CA VAL A 394 29.53 -6.90 3.25
C VAL A 394 29.51 -7.90 4.39
N VAL A 395 28.37 -8.56 4.59
CA VAL A 395 28.18 -9.60 5.62
C VAL A 395 29.15 -10.77 5.37
N ALA A 396 29.18 -11.29 4.14
CA ALA A 396 30.05 -12.40 3.76
C ALA A 396 31.53 -12.05 3.96
N SER A 397 31.99 -10.93 3.41
CA SER A 397 33.40 -10.52 3.51
C SER A 397 33.87 -10.31 4.95
N HIS A 398 33.02 -9.72 5.82
CA HIS A 398 33.37 -9.53 7.23
C HIS A 398 33.49 -10.87 7.96
N LEU A 399 32.51 -11.76 7.77
CA LEU A 399 32.49 -13.06 8.45
C LEU A 399 33.62 -13.96 7.96
N GLU A 400 33.90 -14.01 6.66
CA GLU A 400 35.05 -14.74 6.12
C GLU A 400 36.35 -14.31 6.79
N LYS A 401 36.60 -13.00 6.88
CA LYS A 401 37.79 -12.45 7.56
C LYS A 401 37.84 -12.81 9.04
N ARG A 402 36.70 -12.80 9.72
CA ARG A 402 36.65 -13.01 11.18
C ARG A 402 36.60 -14.48 11.59
N LEU A 403 36.24 -15.38 10.69
CA LEU A 403 36.27 -16.82 10.91
C LEU A 403 37.59 -17.46 10.46
N ALA A 404 38.35 -16.79 9.58
CA ALA A 404 39.65 -17.27 9.08
C ALA A 404 40.84 -16.98 10.01
N GLY A 405 40.69 -16.08 10.98
CA GLY A 405 41.68 -15.78 12.02
C GLY A 405 41.05 -15.91 13.40
#